data_AF-A0AAU9R3Z2-F1
#
_entry.id   AF-A0AAU9R3Z2-F1
#
_cell.length_a   1.000
_cell.length_b   1.000
_cell.length_c   1.000
_cell.angle_alpha   90.00
_cell.angle_beta   90.00
_cell.angle_gamma   90.00
#
_symmetry.space_group_name_H-M   'P 1'
#
loop_
_entity.id
_entity.type
_entity.pdbx_description
1 polymer ?
#
loop_
_entity_poly.entity_id
_entity_poly.type
_entity_poly.pdbx_seq_one_letter_code
_entity_poly.pdbx_strand_id
1 'polypeptide(L)'
;MNRKWAKKFKEAGIKIIFRAVTPTAENTREAIEAGVDVIIATGFDEGGTVPAKVIGTFAILPLIVDAADGKVPVVAAAGDYNCLLYGMHDGDLSRGIASFGLGISSIYSIDPVSVVVNRLNSGVIA
;
A
#
# COMPACT_ATOMS: atom_id res chain seq x y z
N MET A 1 -10.77 -14.67 -6.90
CA MET A 1 -11.28 -14.60 -8.29
C MET A 1 -12.36 -15.66 -8.50
N ASN A 2 -13.50 -15.36 -9.14
CA ASN A 2 -14.53 -16.37 -9.40
C ASN A 2 -14.17 -17.22 -10.63
N ARG A 3 -13.81 -18.49 -10.41
CA ARG A 3 -13.36 -19.42 -11.46
C ARG A 3 -14.39 -19.65 -12.58
N LYS A 4 -15.69 -19.65 -12.25
CA LYS A 4 -16.77 -19.82 -13.24
C LYS A 4 -16.76 -18.67 -14.26
N TRP A 5 -16.63 -17.43 -13.79
CA TRP A 5 -16.58 -16.26 -14.67
C TRP A 5 -15.27 -16.17 -15.41
N ALA A 6 -14.15 -16.42 -14.73
CA ALA A 6 -12.84 -16.43 -15.37
C ALA A 6 -12.81 -17.38 -16.57
N LYS A 7 -13.28 -18.63 -16.40
CA LYS A 7 -13.37 -19.60 -17.48
C LYS A 7 -14.22 -19.09 -18.66
N LYS A 8 -15.42 -18.58 -18.40
CA LYS A 8 -16.30 -18.02 -19.45
C LYS A 8 -15.65 -16.88 -20.22
N PHE A 9 -14.94 -15.98 -19.54
CA PHE A 9 -14.25 -14.87 -20.19
C PHE A 9 -13.08 -15.36 -21.05
N LYS A 10 -12.30 -16.34 -20.57
CA LYS A 10 -11.21 -16.92 -21.36
C LYS A 10 -11.72 -17.68 -22.59
N GLU A 11 -12.79 -18.46 -22.46
CA GLU A 11 -13.43 -19.15 -23.60
C GLU A 11 -13.95 -18.16 -24.66
N ALA A 12 -14.38 -16.97 -24.24
CA ALA A 12 -14.79 -15.89 -25.13
C ALA A 12 -13.60 -15.04 -25.67
N GLY A 13 -12.35 -15.38 -25.34
CA GLY A 13 -11.16 -14.61 -25.75
C GLY A 13 -10.99 -13.26 -25.06
N ILE A 14 -11.69 -13.02 -23.94
CA ILE A 14 -11.65 -11.75 -23.20
C ILE A 14 -10.45 -11.72 -22.25
N LYS A 15 -9.74 -10.59 -22.25
CA LYS A 15 -8.63 -10.32 -21.32
C LYS A 15 -9.16 -9.96 -19.94
N ILE A 16 -8.55 -10.53 -18.90
CA ILE A 16 -9.00 -10.39 -17.53
C ILE A 16 -7.95 -9.62 -16.73
N ILE A 17 -8.32 -8.41 -16.30
CA ILE A 17 -7.56 -7.61 -15.34
C ILE A 17 -8.24 -7.79 -13.99
N PHE A 18 -7.53 -8.38 -13.02
CA PHE A 18 -8.12 -8.73 -11.72
C PHE A 18 -7.56 -7.86 -10.59
N ARG A 19 -8.46 -7.19 -9.88
CA ARG A 19 -8.17 -6.47 -8.64
C ARG A 19 -8.84 -7.17 -7.47
N ALA A 20 -8.06 -7.65 -6.52
CA ALA A 20 -8.62 -8.14 -5.26
C ALA A 20 -9.08 -6.97 -4.39
N VAL A 21 -10.21 -7.12 -3.68
CA VAL A 21 -10.68 -6.12 -2.71
C VAL A 21 -9.65 -5.93 -1.60
N THR A 22 -9.06 -7.02 -1.11
CA THR A 22 -7.95 -6.98 -0.16
C THR A 22 -6.85 -7.88 -0.69
N PRO A 23 -5.82 -7.34 -1.35
CA PRO A 23 -4.77 -8.15 -1.97
C PRO A 23 -3.96 -8.94 -0.94
N THR A 24 -3.69 -10.20 -1.26
CA THR A 24 -2.81 -11.10 -0.51
C THR A 24 -2.02 -11.96 -1.49
N ALA A 25 -0.91 -12.54 -1.04
CA ALA A 25 -0.16 -13.49 -1.86
C ALA A 25 -1.02 -14.71 -2.26
N GLU A 26 -1.89 -15.18 -1.36
CA GLU A 26 -2.80 -16.29 -1.61
C GLU A 26 -3.81 -15.99 -2.71
N ASN A 27 -4.58 -14.90 -2.59
CA ASN A 27 -5.60 -14.58 -3.61
C ASN A 27 -4.99 -14.15 -4.96
N THR A 28 -3.73 -13.69 -4.96
CA THR A 28 -2.95 -13.45 -6.17
C THR A 28 -2.67 -14.75 -6.90
N ARG A 29 -2.16 -15.77 -6.19
CA ARG A 29 -1.91 -17.09 -6.76
C ARG A 29 -3.19 -17.74 -7.27
N GLU A 30 -4.27 -17.69 -6.49
CA GLU A 30 -5.58 -18.21 -6.90
C GLU A 30 -6.13 -17.50 -8.16
N ALA A 31 -5.90 -16.20 -8.29
CA ALA A 31 -6.32 -15.45 -9.47
C ALA A 31 -5.50 -15.84 -10.70
N ILE A 32 -4.19 -16.02 -10.55
CA ILE A 32 -3.30 -16.51 -11.62
C ILE A 32 -3.71 -17.90 -12.07
N GLU A 33 -3.97 -18.83 -11.13
CA GLU A 33 -4.50 -20.16 -11.43
C GLU A 33 -5.86 -20.12 -12.14
N ALA A 34 -6.68 -19.11 -11.86
CA ALA A 34 -7.95 -18.90 -12.56
C ALA A 34 -7.79 -18.34 -13.98
N GLY A 35 -6.56 -18.02 -14.42
CA GLY A 35 -6.24 -17.62 -15.79
C GLY A 35 -6.35 -16.12 -16.07
N VAL A 36 -6.20 -15.28 -15.04
CA VAL A 36 -6.14 -13.81 -15.23
C VAL A 36 -4.95 -13.41 -16.09
N ASP A 37 -5.07 -12.29 -16.81
CA ASP A 37 -4.00 -11.79 -17.68
C ASP A 37 -3.17 -10.70 -16.99
N VAL A 38 -3.74 -9.99 -15.99
CA VAL A 38 -3.07 -8.93 -15.23
C VAL A 38 -3.58 -8.94 -13.79
N ILE A 39 -2.69 -8.68 -12.83
CA ILE A 39 -3.03 -8.45 -11.42
C ILE A 39 -2.93 -6.96 -11.10
N ILE A 40 -3.93 -6.44 -10.39
CA ILE A 40 -3.88 -5.10 -9.79
C ILE A 40 -3.59 -5.24 -8.30
N ALA A 41 -2.47 -4.65 -7.86
CA ALA A 41 -2.06 -4.57 -6.46
C ALA A 41 -2.50 -3.23 -5.87
N THR A 42 -3.52 -3.22 -5.01
CA THR A 42 -4.07 -2.00 -4.40
C THR A 42 -3.55 -1.81 -2.98
N GLY A 43 -2.94 -0.67 -2.68
CA GLY A 43 -2.62 -0.25 -1.31
C GLY A 43 -3.79 0.41 -0.59
N PHE A 44 -3.69 0.56 0.73
CA PHE A 44 -4.68 1.26 1.56
C PHE A 44 -4.77 2.78 1.27
N ASP A 45 -3.73 3.33 0.66
CA ASP A 45 -3.56 4.71 0.17
C ASP A 45 -4.24 4.97 -1.19
N GLU A 46 -5.06 4.04 -1.68
CA GLU A 46 -5.98 4.28 -2.80
C GLU A 46 -7.21 5.09 -2.37
N GLY A 47 -7.89 5.73 -3.32
CA GLY A 47 -9.17 6.40 -3.08
C GLY A 47 -10.35 5.53 -3.53
N GLY A 48 -11.43 5.47 -2.73
CA GLY A 48 -12.62 4.70 -3.05
C GLY A 48 -12.82 3.53 -2.09
N THR A 49 -13.14 2.35 -2.63
CA THR A 49 -13.24 1.12 -1.81
C THR A 49 -11.85 0.53 -1.60
N VAL A 50 -11.26 0.90 -0.47
CA VAL A 50 -9.91 0.49 -0.06
C VAL A 50 -9.87 -0.91 0.55
N PRO A 51 -8.69 -1.57 0.55
CA PRO A 51 -8.46 -2.82 1.27
C PRO A 51 -8.85 -2.75 2.76
N ALA A 52 -9.33 -3.86 3.31
CA ALA A 52 -9.64 -3.95 4.75
C ALA A 52 -8.38 -3.95 5.62
N LYS A 53 -7.23 -4.38 5.07
CA LYS A 53 -5.93 -4.33 5.73
C LYS A 53 -5.26 -3.00 5.46
N VAL A 54 -4.81 -2.33 6.52
CA VAL A 54 -4.08 -1.05 6.47
C VAL A 54 -2.63 -1.28 6.05
N ILE A 55 -2.42 -1.68 4.79
CA ILE A 55 -1.09 -1.89 4.18
C ILE A 55 -0.99 -0.96 2.97
N GLY A 56 -0.06 -0.02 3.02
CA GLY A 56 0.17 0.92 1.92
C GLY A 56 0.78 0.25 0.68
N THR A 57 0.64 0.91 -0.48
CA THR A 57 1.11 0.46 -1.80
C THR A 57 2.57 0.04 -1.75
N PHE A 58 3.42 0.83 -1.09
CA PHE A 58 4.85 0.57 -0.96
C PHE A 58 5.16 -0.82 -0.37
N ALA A 59 4.36 -1.28 0.61
CA ALA A 59 4.57 -2.55 1.27
C ALA A 59 3.84 -3.71 0.58
N ILE A 60 2.64 -3.47 0.04
CA ILE A 60 1.85 -4.54 -0.59
C ILE A 60 2.37 -4.89 -1.98
N LEU A 61 2.86 -3.93 -2.74
CA LEU A 61 3.30 -4.15 -4.12
C LEU A 61 4.40 -5.22 -4.25
N PRO A 62 5.53 -5.16 -3.53
CA PRO A 62 6.56 -6.20 -3.63
C PRO A 62 6.02 -7.59 -3.25
N LEU A 63 5.16 -7.68 -2.22
CA LEU A 63 4.54 -8.95 -1.83
C LEU A 63 3.72 -9.56 -2.98
N ILE A 64 2.96 -8.73 -3.71
CA ILE A 64 2.12 -9.18 -4.82
C ILE A 64 2.97 -9.50 -6.06
N VAL A 65 4.03 -8.73 -6.32
CA VAL A 65 5.01 -9.03 -7.38
C VAL A 65 5.67 -10.38 -7.13
N ASP A 66 6.15 -10.64 -5.92
CA ASP A 66 6.75 -11.91 -5.53
C ASP A 66 5.74 -13.08 -5.64
N ALA A 67 4.50 -12.86 -5.22
CA ALA A 67 3.44 -13.87 -5.34
C ALA A 67 3.05 -14.16 -6.80
N ALA A 68 3.17 -13.17 -7.68
CA ALA A 68 2.90 -13.32 -9.10
C ALA A 68 4.00 -14.09 -9.85
N ASP A 69 5.23 -14.09 -9.32
CA ASP A 69 6.32 -14.96 -9.79
C ASP A 69 6.57 -14.85 -11.30
N GLY A 70 6.43 -13.63 -11.84
CA GLY A 70 6.58 -13.33 -13.27
C GLY A 70 5.54 -13.95 -14.21
N LYS A 71 4.53 -14.66 -13.70
CA LYS A 71 3.52 -15.37 -14.52
C LYS A 71 2.58 -14.42 -15.25
N VAL A 72 2.27 -13.29 -14.63
CA VAL A 72 1.44 -12.22 -15.19
C VAL A 72 1.99 -10.87 -14.75
N PRO A 73 1.81 -9.80 -15.55
CA PRO A 73 2.15 -8.45 -15.13
C PRO A 73 1.32 -8.03 -13.90
N VAL A 74 1.98 -7.28 -13.02
CA VAL A 74 1.37 -6.64 -11.85
C VAL A 74 1.36 -5.14 -12.07
N VAL A 75 0.22 -4.50 -11.85
CA VAL A 75 0.05 -3.04 -11.93
C VAL A 75 -0.37 -2.55 -10.56
N ALA A 76 0.33 -1.57 -9.99
CA ALA A 76 -0.13 -0.98 -8.74
C ALA A 76 -1.32 -0.06 -8.99
N ALA A 77 -2.31 -0.13 -8.11
CA ALA A 77 -3.37 0.86 -7.98
C ALA A 77 -3.12 1.64 -6.69
N ALA A 78 -2.62 2.85 -6.84
CA ALA A 78 -2.10 3.68 -5.76
C ALA A 78 -2.51 5.14 -5.96
N GLY A 79 -2.60 5.89 -4.85
CA GLY A 79 -2.25 7.31 -4.90
C GLY A 79 -0.76 7.43 -5.19
N ASP A 80 -0.37 8.35 -6.07
CA ASP A 80 0.99 8.62 -6.57
C ASP A 80 2.14 8.02 -5.71
N TYR A 81 3.06 7.23 -6.31
CA TYR A 81 4.15 6.52 -5.60
C TYR A 81 5.05 7.43 -4.74
N ASN A 82 5.01 8.73 -5.02
CA ASN A 82 5.76 9.77 -4.32
C ASN A 82 4.95 10.43 -3.20
N CYS A 83 3.80 9.92 -2.77
CA CYS A 83 2.94 10.58 -1.79
C CYS A 83 3.67 10.91 -0.47
N LEU A 84 4.55 10.03 0.01
CA LEU A 84 5.40 10.31 1.18
C LEU A 84 6.52 11.30 0.86
N LEU A 85 7.09 11.27 -0.35
CA LEU A 85 8.09 12.26 -0.78
C LEU A 85 7.46 13.66 -0.82
N TYR A 86 6.32 13.82 -1.48
CA TYR A 86 5.61 15.08 -1.53
C TYR A 86 5.24 15.59 -0.14
N GLY A 87 4.69 14.74 0.73
CA GLY A 87 4.24 15.17 2.06
C GLY A 87 5.36 15.38 3.07
N MET A 88 6.36 14.49 3.14
CA MET A 88 7.40 14.49 4.18
C MET A 88 8.70 15.17 3.76
N HIS A 89 9.06 15.14 2.48
CA HIS A 89 10.26 15.81 1.95
C HIS A 89 9.94 17.18 1.36
N ASP A 90 8.92 17.27 0.48
CA ASP A 90 8.58 18.53 -0.20
C ASP A 90 7.61 19.41 0.60
N GLY A 91 6.93 18.85 1.61
CA GLY A 91 5.93 19.56 2.43
C GLY A 91 4.60 19.85 1.71
N ASP A 92 4.35 19.25 0.55
CA ASP A 92 3.13 19.41 -0.24
C ASP A 92 2.06 18.36 0.16
N LEU A 93 1.22 18.74 1.13
CA LEU A 93 0.09 17.91 1.58
C LEU A 93 -1.12 17.96 0.63
N SER A 94 -1.10 18.79 -0.41
CA SER A 94 -2.15 18.75 -1.45
C SER A 94 -1.95 17.57 -2.41
N ARG A 95 -0.72 17.05 -2.49
CA ARG A 95 -0.32 15.93 -3.35
C ARG A 95 0.21 14.72 -2.60
N GLY A 96 0.60 14.89 -1.33
CA GLY A 96 1.22 13.86 -0.51
C GLY A 96 0.56 13.64 0.85
N ILE A 97 1.16 12.74 1.64
CA ILE A 97 0.75 12.44 3.00
C ILE A 97 1.92 12.65 3.97
N ALA A 98 1.63 13.15 5.16
CA ALA A 98 2.59 13.16 6.26
C ALA A 98 2.26 12.03 7.24
N SER A 99 3.29 11.29 7.65
CA SER A 99 3.16 10.11 8.52
C SER A 99 3.75 10.40 9.90
N PHE A 100 2.94 10.29 10.94
CA PHE A 100 3.32 10.53 12.32
C PHE A 100 2.82 9.43 13.26
N GLY A 101 3.58 9.15 14.33
CA GLY A 101 3.11 8.32 15.43
C GLY A 101 2.17 9.09 16.37
N LEU A 102 1.38 8.38 17.18
CA LEU A 102 0.40 8.99 18.10
C LEU A 102 1.02 9.98 19.11
N GLY A 103 2.32 9.87 19.42
CA GLY A 103 3.03 10.79 20.29
C GLY A 103 3.26 12.20 19.72
N ILE A 104 2.94 12.44 18.43
CA ILE A 104 3.11 13.76 17.81
C ILE A 104 2.28 14.85 18.49
N SER A 105 1.13 14.50 19.07
CA SER A 105 0.28 15.42 19.83
C SER A 105 0.96 15.96 21.10
N SER A 106 2.04 15.33 21.56
CA SER A 106 2.83 15.76 22.71
C SER A 106 4.05 16.62 22.34
N ILE A 107 4.30 16.85 21.03
CA ILE A 107 5.46 17.61 20.54
C ILE A 107 5.01 19.02 20.16
N TYR A 108 5.39 20.01 20.96
CA TYR A 108 4.97 21.41 20.79
C TYR A 108 6.09 22.34 20.30
N SER A 109 7.31 21.82 20.14
CA SER A 109 8.48 22.58 19.70
C SER A 109 9.44 21.70 18.93
N ILE A 110 10.21 22.32 18.03
CA ILE A 110 11.30 21.67 17.29
C ILE A 110 12.59 21.98 18.05
N ASP A 111 13.12 20.96 18.73
CA ASP A 111 14.35 21.06 19.52
C ASP A 111 15.50 20.31 18.83
N PRO A 112 16.76 20.77 18.99
CA PRO A 112 17.92 19.98 18.62
C PRO A 112 17.94 18.63 19.33
N VAL A 113 18.44 17.58 18.65
CA VAL A 113 18.50 16.22 19.20
C VAL A 113 19.19 16.17 20.57
N SER A 114 20.24 16.97 20.79
CA SER A 114 20.94 17.05 22.08
C SER A 114 20.04 17.53 23.22
N VAL A 115 19.16 18.49 22.97
CA VAL A 115 18.20 19.01 23.96
C VAL A 115 17.17 17.94 24.31
N VAL A 116 16.65 17.25 23.29
CA VAL A 116 15.68 16.15 23.48
C VAL A 116 16.29 15.03 24.31
N VAL A 117 17.51 14.59 23.99
CA VAL A 117 18.23 13.54 24.71
C VAL A 117 18.51 13.95 26.16
N ASN A 118 18.95 15.19 26.39
CA ASN A 118 19.18 15.70 27.74
C ASN A 118 17.88 15.70 28.58
N ARG A 119 16.75 16.09 27.99
CA ARG A 119 15.42 16.07 28.65
C ARG A 119 14.97 14.66 29.00
N LEU A 120 15.24 13.67 28.15
CA LEU A 120 14.96 12.26 28.44
C LEU A 120 15.86 11.74 29.57
N ASN A 121 17.14 12.12 29.57
CA ASN A 121 18.11 11.69 30.59
C ASN A 121 17.90 12.33 31.96
N SER A 122 17.32 13.53 32.04
CA SER A 122 16.98 14.17 33.32
C SER A 122 15.81 13.51 34.06
N GLY A 123 15.18 12.50 33.45
CA GLY A 123 13.99 11.84 33.97
C GLY A 123 12.71 12.60 33.65
N VAL A 124 11.59 11.88 33.68
CA VAL A 124 10.26 12.47 33.58
C VAL A 124 9.89 13.00 34.96
N ILE A 125 9.77 14.32 35.11
CA ILE A 125 9.07 14.87 36.27
C ILE A 125 7.60 14.51 36.06
N ALA A 126 7.11 13.55 36.85
CA ALA A 126 5.71 13.16 36.89
C ALA A 126 4.83 14.31 37.41
#